data_AF-R7GL76-F1
#
_entry.id   AF-R7GL76-F1
#
_cell.length_a   1.000
_cell.length_b   1.000
_cell.length_c   1.000
_cell.angle_alpha   90.00
_cell.angle_beta   90.00
_cell.angle_gamma   90.00
#
_symmetry.space_group_name_H-M   'P 1'
#
loop_
_entity.id
_entity.type
_entity.pdbx_description
1 polymer ?
#
loop_
_entity_poly.entity_id
_entity_poly.type
_entity_poly.pdbx_seq_one_letter_code
_entity_poly.pdbx_strand_id
1 'polypeptide(L)'
;MITDKEHKRHLKQFHKLSDRHILAVETDMPYSDAVKVVALSDKIRKAGNELAGLMRKNYNQLMRTKRYRKLLFLYGNSKDKVKRKTYAEQLNEMQKAYNITWEYCRTSMIPIGKKYGVDAVFALTKAEDIWRGIEKCL
;
A
#
# COMPACT_ATOMS: atom_id res chain seq x y z
N MET A 1 36.69 8.12 -3.67
CA MET A 1 35.79 7.90 -2.52
C MET A 1 35.48 9.24 -1.91
N ILE A 2 34.20 9.59 -1.76
CA ILE A 2 33.78 10.83 -1.07
C ILE A 2 34.17 10.68 0.40
N THR A 3 34.79 11.69 1.00
CA THR A 3 35.14 11.64 2.42
C THR A 3 33.88 11.76 3.29
N ASP A 4 33.84 11.12 4.45
CA ASP A 4 32.66 11.13 5.34
C ASP A 4 32.23 12.57 5.73
N LYS A 5 33.19 13.51 5.77
CA LYS A 5 32.93 14.95 5.97
C LYS A 5 32.15 15.58 4.82
N GLU A 6 32.51 15.27 3.57
CA GLU A 6 31.85 15.78 2.38
C GLU A 6 30.45 15.18 2.22
N HIS A 7 30.28 13.89 2.51
CA HIS A 7 28.98 13.24 2.51
C HIS A 7 28.01 13.91 3.50
N LYS A 8 28.45 14.12 4.76
CA LYS A 8 27.66 14.82 5.78
C LYS A 8 27.29 16.25 5.38
N ARG A 9 28.15 16.95 4.63
CA ARG A 9 27.88 18.32 4.16
C ARG A 9 26.76 18.35 3.11
N HIS A 10 26.81 17.45 2.13
CA HIS A 10 25.76 17.32 1.12
C HIS A 10 24.42 16.90 1.73
N LEU A 11 24.45 15.98 2.71
CA LEU A 11 23.26 15.48 3.39
C LEU A 11 22.54 16.61 4.17
N LYS A 12 23.31 17.49 4.84
CA LYS A 12 22.78 18.70 5.49
C LYS A 12 22.16 19.70 4.50
N GLN A 13 22.75 19.88 3.31
CA GLN A 13 22.16 20.75 2.29
C GLN A 13 20.87 20.16 1.73
N PHE A 14 20.81 18.84 1.53
CA PHE A 14 19.60 18.18 1.07
C PHE A 14 18.46 18.29 2.09
N HIS A 15 18.72 18.05 3.37
CA HIS A 15 17.70 18.18 4.43
C HIS A 15 17.16 19.62 4.56
N LYS A 16 17.95 20.64 4.20
CA LYS A 16 17.46 22.02 4.15
C LYS A 16 16.48 22.28 3.00
N LEU A 17 16.56 21.50 1.93
CA LEU A 17 15.80 21.69 0.69
C LEU A 17 14.61 20.73 0.55
N SER A 18 14.60 19.60 1.25
CA SER A 18 13.51 18.62 1.18
C SER A 18 13.17 18.06 2.56
N ASP A 19 11.88 18.05 2.89
CA ASP A 19 11.33 17.40 4.10
C ASP A 19 11.32 15.85 4.04
N ARG A 20 12.10 15.25 3.12
CA ARG A 20 12.11 13.79 2.91
C ARG A 20 13.26 13.18 3.70
N HIS A 21 12.95 12.17 4.49
CA HIS A 21 13.96 11.33 5.14
C HIS A 21 14.71 10.49 4.09
N ILE A 22 16.06 10.57 4.09
CA ILE A 22 16.92 9.71 3.27
C ILE A 22 17.34 8.50 4.11
N LEU A 23 17.07 7.29 3.62
CA LEU A 23 17.67 6.06 4.13
C LEU A 23 19.00 5.84 3.40
N ALA A 24 20.12 5.99 4.11
CA ALA A 24 21.44 5.59 3.61
C ALA A 24 21.67 4.11 3.98
N VAL A 25 21.76 3.25 2.97
CA VAL A 25 22.06 1.83 3.13
C VAL A 25 23.48 1.61 2.62
N GLU A 26 24.40 1.30 3.53
CA GLU A 26 25.77 0.94 3.16
C GLU A 26 25.76 -0.52 2.70
N THR A 27 26.20 -0.76 1.47
CA THR A 27 26.31 -2.12 0.89
C THR A 27 27.59 -2.22 0.10
N ASP A 28 28.25 -3.37 0.15
CA ASP A 28 29.39 -3.71 -0.70
C ASP A 28 28.89 -4.02 -2.12
N MET A 29 28.40 -2.99 -2.81
CA MET A 29 27.80 -3.08 -4.13
C MET A 29 28.48 -2.09 -5.09
N PRO A 30 28.81 -2.51 -6.32
CA PRO A 30 29.30 -1.56 -7.34
C PRO A 30 28.22 -0.52 -7.64
N TYR A 31 28.64 0.74 -7.83
CA TYR A 31 27.73 1.87 -8.03
C TYR A 31 26.69 1.65 -9.13
N SER A 32 27.06 0.96 -10.21
CA SER A 32 26.15 0.61 -11.31
C SER A 32 24.94 -0.21 -10.86
N ASP A 33 25.13 -1.14 -9.94
CA ASP A 33 24.04 -1.98 -9.46
C ASP A 33 23.20 -1.25 -8.42
N ALA A 34 23.81 -0.36 -7.63
CA ALA A 34 23.06 0.51 -6.71
C ALA A 34 22.05 1.38 -7.47
N VAL A 35 22.47 1.95 -8.60
CA VAL A 35 21.57 2.73 -9.47
C VAL A 35 20.42 1.88 -10.02
N LYS A 36 20.67 0.63 -10.43
CA LYS A 36 19.62 -0.28 -10.91
C LYS A 36 18.61 -0.61 -9.80
N VAL A 37 19.09 -0.88 -8.59
CA VAL A 37 18.24 -1.17 -7.42
C VAL A 37 17.35 0.03 -7.09
N VAL A 38 17.90 1.24 -7.08
CA VAL A 38 17.13 2.47 -6.83
C VAL A 38 16.07 2.68 -7.90
N ALA A 39 16.42 2.49 -9.18
CA ALA A 39 15.48 2.60 -10.29
C ALA A 39 14.35 1.56 -10.19
N LEU A 40 14.65 0.33 -9.79
CA LEU A 40 13.66 -0.72 -9.55
C LEU A 40 12.73 -0.35 -8.38
N SER A 41 13.30 0.13 -7.27
CA SER A 41 12.55 0.58 -6.10
C SER A 41 11.55 1.70 -6.44
N ASP A 42 11.96 2.67 -7.26
CA ASP A 42 11.07 3.74 -7.70
C ASP A 42 9.89 3.23 -8.55
N LYS A 43 10.13 2.25 -9.44
CA LYS A 43 9.06 1.59 -10.20
C LYS A 43 8.07 0.85 -9.29
N ILE A 44 8.59 0.09 -8.34
CA ILE A 44 7.78 -0.64 -7.33
C ILE A 44 6.92 0.34 -6.52
N ARG A 45 7.52 1.46 -6.08
CA ARG A 45 6.82 2.53 -5.36
C ARG A 45 5.70 3.17 -6.18
N LYS A 46 5.96 3.49 -7.45
CA LYS A 46 4.95 4.06 -8.37
C LYS A 46 3.78 3.11 -8.58
N ALA A 47 4.06 1.83 -8.84
CA ALA A 47 3.06 0.78 -8.98
C ALA A 47 2.21 0.62 -7.70
N GLY A 48 2.86 0.54 -6.54
CA GLY A 48 2.19 0.44 -5.25
C GLY A 48 1.29 1.64 -4.94
N ASN A 49 1.74 2.86 -5.25
CA ASN A 49 0.94 4.07 -5.03
C ASN A 49 -0.33 4.10 -5.90
N GLU A 50 -0.25 3.63 -7.14
CA GLU A 50 -1.42 3.54 -8.02
C GLU A 50 -2.46 2.57 -7.47
N LEU A 51 -2.03 1.38 -7.05
CA LEU A 51 -2.91 0.39 -6.44
C LEU A 51 -3.50 0.88 -5.10
N ALA A 52 -2.68 1.47 -4.23
CA ALA A 52 -3.16 2.05 -2.98
C ALA A 52 -4.18 3.17 -3.22
N GLY A 53 -3.98 4.00 -4.24
CA GLY A 53 -4.93 5.02 -4.65
C GLY A 53 -6.26 4.43 -5.12
N LEU A 54 -6.22 3.36 -5.92
CA LEU A 54 -7.42 2.64 -6.38
C LEU A 54 -8.20 2.07 -5.20
N MET A 55 -7.54 1.30 -4.32
CA MET A 55 -8.18 0.69 -3.17
C MET A 55 -8.75 1.73 -2.19
N ARG A 56 -8.02 2.83 -1.98
CA ARG A 56 -8.48 3.93 -1.13
C ARG A 56 -9.73 4.61 -1.69
N LYS A 57 -9.86 4.75 -3.01
CA LYS A 57 -11.08 5.29 -3.63
C LYS A 57 -12.28 4.39 -3.36
N ASN A 58 -12.13 3.08 -3.57
CA ASN A 58 -13.16 2.09 -3.30
C ASN A 58 -13.59 2.09 -1.83
N TYR A 59 -12.61 2.11 -0.91
CA TYR A 59 -12.84 2.22 0.53
C TYR A 59 -13.59 3.49 0.92
N ASN A 60 -13.17 4.65 0.42
CA ASN A 60 -13.84 5.92 0.69
C ASN A 60 -15.29 5.90 0.18
N GLN A 61 -15.54 5.25 -0.95
CA GLN A 61 -16.89 5.11 -1.49
C GLN A 61 -17.76 4.21 -0.60
N LEU A 62 -17.24 3.07 -0.14
CA LEU A 62 -17.93 2.18 0.80
C LEU A 62 -18.29 2.91 2.10
N MET A 63 -17.34 3.62 2.69
CA MET A 63 -17.51 4.34 3.96
C MET A 63 -18.53 5.49 3.89
N ARG A 64 -18.74 6.08 2.70
CA ARG A 64 -19.78 7.11 2.51
C ARG A 64 -21.18 6.53 2.65
N THR A 65 -21.38 5.24 2.36
CA THR A 65 -22.70 4.63 2.40
C THR A 65 -23.27 4.61 3.83
N LYS A 66 -24.51 5.10 3.99
CA LYS A 66 -25.18 5.10 5.30
C LYS A 66 -25.42 3.67 5.81
N ARG A 67 -25.72 2.74 4.91
CA ARG A 67 -25.96 1.33 5.22
C ARG A 67 -24.72 0.68 5.84
N TYR A 68 -23.55 0.83 5.23
CA TYR A 68 -22.31 0.23 5.75
C TYR A 68 -21.96 0.77 7.14
N ARG A 69 -22.04 2.10 7.34
CA ARG A 69 -21.78 2.72 8.64
C ARG A 69 -22.72 2.22 9.73
N LYS A 70 -24.02 2.09 9.43
CA LYS A 70 -24.99 1.54 10.37
C LYS A 70 -24.68 0.08 10.70
N LEU A 71 -24.35 -0.73 9.70
CA LEU A 71 -24.02 -2.14 9.88
C LEU A 71 -22.74 -2.32 10.71
N LEU A 72 -21.71 -1.51 10.46
CA LEU A 72 -20.47 -1.48 11.24
C LEU A 72 -20.73 -1.13 12.71
N PHE A 73 -21.57 -0.12 12.96
CA PHE A 73 -21.99 0.24 14.31
C PHE A 73 -22.75 -0.91 15.01
N LEU A 74 -23.65 -1.60 14.31
CA LEU A 74 -24.38 -2.75 14.87
C LEU A 74 -23.45 -3.93 15.17
N TYR A 75 -22.49 -4.21 14.28
CA TYR A 75 -21.49 -5.25 14.47
C TYR A 75 -20.66 -5.01 15.73
N GLY A 76 -20.16 -3.78 15.93
CA GLY A 76 -19.37 -3.40 17.11
C GLY A 76 -20.13 -3.43 18.44
N ASN A 77 -21.43 -3.13 18.43
CA ASN A 77 -22.26 -3.07 19.64
C ASN A 77 -22.96 -4.39 19.98
N SER A 78 -23.02 -5.35 19.06
CA SER A 78 -23.70 -6.63 19.29
C SER A 78 -22.89 -7.55 20.21
N LYS A 79 -23.49 -7.93 21.34
CA LYS A 79 -22.96 -9.00 22.23
C LYS A 79 -23.39 -10.40 21.79
N ASP A 80 -24.49 -10.49 21.04
CA ASP A 80 -25.06 -11.73 20.53
C ASP A 80 -24.23 -12.27 19.36
N LYS A 81 -23.65 -13.46 19.54
CA LYS A 81 -22.77 -14.11 18.56
C LYS A 81 -23.49 -14.41 17.24
N VAL A 82 -24.77 -14.75 17.28
CA VAL A 82 -25.53 -15.10 16.07
C VAL A 82 -25.75 -13.86 15.22
N LYS A 83 -26.23 -12.77 15.83
CA LYS A 83 -26.42 -11.48 15.15
C LYS A 83 -25.10 -10.90 14.63
N ARG A 84 -24.02 -11.07 15.39
CA ARG A 84 -22.69 -10.61 14.97
C ARG A 84 -22.22 -11.34 13.70
N LYS A 85 -22.49 -12.65 13.59
CA LYS A 85 -22.18 -13.42 12.38
C LYS A 85 -22.98 -12.93 11.16
N THR A 86 -24.28 -12.69 11.32
CA THR A 86 -25.11 -12.19 10.21
C THR A 86 -24.69 -10.80 9.74
N TYR A 87 -24.27 -9.92 10.67
CA TYR A 87 -23.75 -8.60 10.29
C TYR A 87 -22.40 -8.69 9.58
N ALA A 88 -21.52 -9.60 10.00
CA ALA A 88 -20.24 -9.85 9.33
C ALA A 88 -20.42 -10.35 7.89
N GLU A 89 -21.37 -11.25 7.66
CA GLU A 89 -21.71 -11.73 6.32
C GLU A 89 -22.19 -10.59 5.41
N GLN A 90 -23.09 -9.73 5.91
CA GLN A 90 -23.55 -8.55 5.17
C GLN A 90 -22.42 -7.53 4.92
N LEU A 91 -21.49 -7.34 5.87
CA LEU A 91 -20.33 -6.46 5.68
C LEU A 91 -19.43 -7.00 4.56
N ASN A 92 -19.16 -8.31 4.55
CA ASN A 92 -18.38 -8.97 3.51
C ASN A 92 -19.03 -8.86 2.13
N GLU A 93 -20.35 -9.01 2.03
CA GLU A 93 -21.08 -8.80 0.77
C GLU A 93 -20.94 -7.37 0.26
N MET A 94 -21.06 -6.37 1.15
CA MET A 94 -20.85 -4.98 0.76
C MET A 94 -19.40 -4.72 0.35
N GLN A 95 -18.41 -5.25 1.07
CA GLN A 95 -17.00 -5.11 0.68
C GLN A 95 -16.73 -5.71 -0.71
N LYS A 96 -17.32 -6.88 -1.03
CA LYS A 96 -17.25 -7.48 -2.37
C LYS A 96 -17.88 -6.58 -3.44
N ALA A 97 -19.05 -6.00 -3.18
CA ALA A 97 -19.74 -5.12 -4.12
C ALA A 97 -18.93 -3.85 -4.44
N TYR A 98 -18.10 -3.38 -3.51
CA TYR A 98 -17.22 -2.23 -3.70
C TYR A 98 -15.79 -2.60 -4.10
N ASN A 99 -15.54 -3.86 -4.49
CA ASN A 99 -14.22 -4.33 -4.92
C ASN A 99 -13.13 -4.14 -3.84
N ILE A 100 -13.49 -4.28 -2.57
CA ILE A 100 -12.54 -4.26 -1.45
C ILE A 100 -12.28 -5.71 -1.03
N THR A 101 -11.60 -6.45 -1.90
CA THR A 101 -11.23 -7.83 -1.64
C THR A 101 -9.77 -8.05 -1.97
N TRP A 102 -9.18 -9.06 -1.33
CA TRP A 102 -7.83 -9.50 -1.66
C TRP A 102 -7.71 -9.86 -3.15
N GLU A 103 -8.70 -10.58 -3.68
CA GLU A 103 -8.73 -11.00 -5.08
C GLU A 103 -8.72 -9.80 -6.03
N TYR A 104 -9.51 -8.76 -5.74
CA TYR A 104 -9.50 -7.53 -6.53
C TYR A 104 -8.17 -6.78 -6.44
N CYS A 105 -7.57 -6.71 -5.24
CA CYS A 105 -6.25 -6.11 -5.03
C CYS A 105 -5.19 -6.82 -5.88
N ARG A 106 -5.18 -8.16 -5.83
CA ARG A 106 -4.24 -9.01 -6.56
C ARG A 106 -4.41 -8.88 -8.08
N THR A 107 -5.64 -8.98 -8.58
CA THR A 107 -5.94 -8.91 -10.01
C THR A 107 -5.66 -7.52 -10.59
N SER A 108 -5.94 -6.46 -9.82
CA SER A 108 -5.63 -5.08 -10.21
C SER A 108 -4.13 -4.80 -10.27
N MET A 109 -3.32 -5.48 -9.46
CA MET A 109 -1.87 -5.30 -9.47
C MET A 109 -1.20 -5.84 -10.74
N ILE A 110 -1.73 -6.89 -11.36
CA ILE A 110 -1.15 -7.51 -12.56
C ILE A 110 -0.96 -6.51 -13.71
N PRO A 111 -2.00 -5.76 -14.16
CA PRO A 111 -1.82 -4.76 -15.23
C PRO A 111 -0.95 -3.57 -14.77
N ILE A 112 -1.00 -3.18 -13.50
CA ILE A 112 -0.18 -2.08 -12.95
C ILE A 112 1.31 -2.48 -12.95
N GLY A 113 1.63 -3.71 -12.54
CA GLY A 113 3.01 -4.23 -12.57
C GLY A 113 3.58 -4.24 -13.98
N LYS A 114 2.79 -4.68 -14.97
CA LYS A 114 3.16 -4.64 -16.40
C LYS A 114 3.41 -3.21 -16.89
N LYS A 115 2.54 -2.25 -16.52
CA LYS A 115 2.67 -0.83 -16.88
C LYS A 115 4.00 -0.22 -16.42
N TYR A 116 4.48 -0.59 -15.23
CA TYR A 116 5.73 -0.06 -14.67
C TYR A 116 6.97 -0.95 -14.91
N GLY A 117 6.80 -2.10 -15.56
CA GLY A 117 7.87 -3.08 -15.77
C GLY A 117 8.42 -3.65 -14.46
N VAL A 118 7.52 -3.92 -13.50
CA VAL A 118 7.85 -4.56 -12.22
C VAL A 118 7.63 -6.07 -12.37
N ASP A 119 8.58 -6.85 -11.87
CA ASP A 119 8.46 -8.31 -11.86
C ASP A 119 7.24 -8.78 -11.05
N ALA A 120 6.66 -9.91 -11.47
CA ALA A 120 5.44 -10.43 -10.86
C ALA A 120 5.60 -10.71 -9.36
N VAL A 121 6.78 -11.16 -8.92
CA VAL A 121 7.05 -11.42 -7.49
C VAL A 121 6.92 -10.12 -6.69
N PHE A 122 7.66 -9.08 -7.09
CA PHE A 122 7.62 -7.79 -6.39
C PHE A 122 6.24 -7.13 -6.44
N ALA A 123 5.55 -7.25 -7.57
CA ALA A 123 4.19 -6.72 -7.71
C ALA A 123 3.23 -7.40 -6.72
N LEU A 124 3.23 -8.74 -6.65
CA LEU A 124 2.35 -9.48 -5.74
C LEU A 124 2.68 -9.24 -4.26
N THR A 125 3.98 -9.18 -3.90
CA THR A 125 4.38 -8.82 -2.53
C THR A 125 3.87 -7.43 -2.15
N LYS A 126 3.94 -6.45 -3.06
CA LYS A 126 3.39 -5.11 -2.80
C LYS A 126 1.88 -5.10 -2.70
N ALA A 127 1.16 -5.92 -3.48
CA ALA A 127 -0.28 -6.05 -3.34
C ALA A 127 -0.64 -6.59 -1.94
N GLU A 128 0.12 -7.57 -1.43
CA GLU A 128 -0.08 -8.12 -0.09
C GLU A 128 0.15 -7.06 1.01
N ASP A 129 1.24 -6.29 0.92
CA ASP A 129 1.52 -5.16 1.84
C ASP A 129 0.34 -4.17 1.88
N ILE A 130 -0.19 -3.82 0.71
CA ILE A 130 -1.31 -2.88 0.57
C ILE A 130 -2.60 -3.48 1.14
N TRP A 131 -2.87 -4.76 0.87
CA TRP A 131 -4.04 -5.45 1.39
C TRP A 131 -4.01 -5.52 2.92
N ARG A 132 -2.88 -5.87 3.53
CA ARG A 132 -2.70 -5.86 4.99
C ARG A 132 -2.97 -4.47 5.60
N GLY A 133 -2.66 -3.40 4.87
CA GLY A 133 -3.00 -2.03 5.26
C GLY A 133 -4.52 -1.78 5.25
N ILE A 134 -5.21 -2.25 4.21
CA ILE A 134 -6.67 -2.09 4.05
C ILE A 134 -7.43 -2.94 5.05
N GLU A 135 -7.00 -4.17 5.28
CA GLU A 135 -7.61 -5.12 6.23
C GLU A 135 -7.66 -4.54 7.64
N LYS A 136 -6.62 -3.79 8.05
CA LYS A 136 -6.60 -3.09 9.34
C LYS A 136 -7.61 -1.94 9.44
N CYS A 137 -8.10 -1.43 8.31
CA CYS A 137 -9.07 -0.33 8.26
C CYS A 137 -10.53 -0.81 8.19
N LEU A 138 -10.77 -2.11 7.94
CA LEU A 138 -12.11 -2.70 7.84
C LEU A 138 -12.62 -3.21 9.19
#